data_AF-A0A9C9G4J4-F1
#
_entry.id   AF-A0A9C9G4J4-F1
#
_cell.length_a   1.000
_cell.length_b   1.000
_cell.length_c   1.000
_cell.angle_alpha   90.00
_cell.angle_beta   90.00
_cell.angle_gamma   90.00
#
_symmetry.space_group_name_H-M   'P 1'
#
loop_
_entity.id
_entity.type
_entity.pdbx_description
1 polymer ?
#
loop_
_entity_poly.entity_id
_entity_poly.type
_entity_poly.pdbx_seq_one_letter_code
_entity_poly.pdbx_strand_id
1 'polypeptide(L)'
;MGALESINRRFIRHPANIPVDIQSASETETEAPTECIRNISYGGLAIDSDHEWQVGDTLSMSIHVVEPAFDITGRVAWCHAADGHFELGIEFLDEVQGYRARMVEQVCQIEIYRCRILEQGGRKLTSKEAALEWIQRYAKSFPRMRND
;
A
#
# COMPACT_ATOMS: atom_id res chain seq x y z
N MET A 1 -16.01 -31.32 -10.59
CA MET A 1 -15.26 -30.69 -11.70
C MET A 1 -15.33 -29.19 -11.49
N GLY A 2 -14.19 -28.53 -11.30
CA GLY A 2 -14.11 -27.09 -11.08
C GLY A 2 -12.91 -26.71 -10.21
N ALA A 3 -11.73 -26.78 -10.82
CA ALA A 3 -10.44 -26.20 -10.43
C ALA A 3 -10.14 -25.98 -8.93
N LEU A 4 -9.35 -26.90 -8.38
CA LEU A 4 -8.37 -26.56 -7.35
C LEU A 4 -7.29 -25.69 -8.04
N GLU A 5 -7.52 -24.39 -8.18
CA GLU A 5 -6.45 -23.48 -8.57
C GLU A 5 -5.46 -23.43 -7.41
N SER A 6 -4.34 -24.13 -7.60
CA SER A 6 -3.21 -24.23 -6.70
C SER A 6 -2.86 -22.87 -6.10
N ILE A 7 -3.14 -22.71 -4.80
CA ILE A 7 -2.72 -21.58 -3.99
C ILE A 7 -1.19 -21.68 -3.81
N ASN A 8 -0.42 -21.34 -4.84
CA ASN A 8 1.02 -21.17 -4.71
C ASN A 8 1.34 -19.69 -4.50
N ARG A 9 0.72 -19.11 -3.46
CA ARG A 9 1.01 -17.74 -3.04
C ARG A 9 2.23 -17.80 -2.14
N ARG A 10 3.33 -17.20 -2.60
CA ARG A 10 4.61 -17.17 -1.87
C ARG A 10 4.54 -16.36 -0.56
N PHE A 11 3.59 -15.42 -0.45
CA PHE A 11 3.50 -14.49 0.69
C PHE A 11 2.05 -14.26 1.13
N ILE A 12 1.87 -14.01 2.43
CA ILE A 12 0.60 -13.63 3.05
C ILE A 12 0.24 -12.19 2.67
N ARG A 13 -1.02 -11.96 2.30
CA ARG A 13 -1.56 -10.62 1.99
C ARG A 13 -2.29 -10.07 3.21
N HIS A 14 -2.00 -8.82 3.54
CA HIS A 14 -2.60 -8.07 4.64
C HIS A 14 -3.54 -7.02 4.03
N PRO A 15 -4.81 -6.95 4.46
CA PRO A 15 -5.68 -5.85 4.11
C PRO A 15 -5.07 -4.53 4.58
N ALA A 16 -5.20 -3.46 3.78
CA ALA A 16 -4.55 -2.19 4.09
C ALA A 16 -5.50 -0.98 3.97
N ASN A 17 -6.25 -0.86 2.89
CA ASN A 17 -6.90 0.39 2.39
C ASN A 17 -6.12 1.65 2.79
N ILE A 18 -4.83 1.67 2.44
CA ILE A 18 -3.88 2.75 2.74
C ILE A 18 -3.71 3.62 1.48
N PRO A 19 -3.70 4.96 1.62
CA PRO A 19 -3.36 5.84 0.51
C PRO A 19 -1.92 5.62 0.04
N VAL A 20 -1.72 5.60 -1.27
CA VAL A 20 -0.41 5.50 -1.93
C VAL A 20 -0.36 6.44 -3.11
N ASP A 21 0.68 7.24 -3.19
CA ASP A 21 0.91 8.09 -4.36
C ASP A 21 1.61 7.26 -5.43
N ILE A 22 1.10 7.28 -6.66
CA ILE A 22 1.61 6.46 -7.76
C ILE A 22 1.93 7.30 -8.99
N GLN A 23 3.06 7.01 -9.62
CA GLN A 23 3.45 7.66 -10.88
C GLN A 23 4.28 6.71 -11.74
N SER A 24 4.32 6.99 -13.04
CA SER A 24 5.25 6.31 -13.93
C SER A 24 6.68 6.59 -13.49
N ALA A 25 7.53 5.56 -13.41
CA ALA A 25 8.92 5.73 -12.97
C ALA A 25 9.77 6.56 -13.96
N SER A 26 9.32 6.71 -15.20
CA SER A 26 9.97 7.56 -16.21
C SER A 26 9.48 9.01 -16.21
N GLU A 27 8.41 9.31 -15.49
CA GLU A 27 7.82 10.65 -15.43
C GLU A 27 8.24 11.37 -14.16
N THR A 28 8.51 12.66 -14.30
CA THR A 28 8.83 13.59 -13.21
C THR A 28 7.72 14.62 -13.02
N GLU A 29 6.47 14.19 -13.23
CA GLU A 29 5.32 15.05 -12.97
C GLU A 29 5.32 15.54 -11.52
N THR A 30 4.77 16.73 -11.32
CA THR A 30 4.90 17.45 -10.04
C THR A 30 3.86 16.98 -9.00
N GLU A 31 2.82 16.26 -9.42
CA GLU A 31 1.74 15.76 -8.56
C GLU A 31 1.35 14.33 -8.97
N ALA A 32 1.72 13.34 -8.15
CA ALA A 32 1.33 11.95 -8.34
C ALA A 32 -0.11 11.73 -7.82
N PRO A 33 -1.00 11.03 -8.56
CA PRO A 33 -2.32 10.67 -8.05
C PRO A 33 -2.22 9.78 -6.80
N THR A 34 -3.07 10.06 -5.81
CA THR A 34 -3.21 9.23 -4.62
C THR A 34 -4.26 8.15 -4.83
N GLU A 35 -3.82 6.90 -4.87
CA GLU A 35 -4.63 5.70 -5.03
C GLU A 35 -4.77 4.93 -3.70
N CYS A 36 -5.48 3.80 -3.70
CA CYS A 36 -5.78 3.05 -2.49
C CYS A 36 -5.24 1.61 -2.54
N ILE A 37 -4.37 1.23 -1.60
CA ILE A 37 -3.87 -0.14 -1.45
C ILE A 37 -4.95 -1.02 -0.83
N ARG A 38 -5.54 -1.95 -1.59
CA ARG A 38 -6.47 -2.95 -1.03
C ARG A 38 -5.76 -3.91 -0.10
N ASN A 39 -4.64 -4.45 -0.56
CA ASN A 39 -3.86 -5.41 0.19
C ASN A 39 -2.38 -5.36 -0.19
N ILE A 40 -1.55 -5.77 0.76
CA ILE A 40 -0.11 -5.76 0.63
C ILE A 40 0.51 -7.05 1.12
N SER A 41 1.57 -7.47 0.47
CA SER A 41 2.38 -8.61 0.86
C SER A 41 3.85 -8.22 0.75
N TYR A 42 4.71 -9.18 1.08
CA TYR A 42 6.13 -8.99 0.90
C TYR A 42 6.58 -8.92 -0.57
N GLY A 43 5.81 -9.53 -1.49
CA GLY A 43 6.17 -9.60 -2.90
C GLY A 43 5.57 -8.48 -3.75
N GLY A 44 4.63 -7.72 -3.22
CA GLY A 44 3.86 -6.77 -4.00
C GLY A 44 2.59 -6.33 -3.29
N LEU A 45 1.83 -5.47 -3.97
CA LEU A 45 0.58 -4.92 -3.49
C LEU A 45 -0.50 -4.96 -4.58
N ALA A 46 -1.75 -4.82 -4.16
CA ALA A 46 -2.88 -4.61 -5.05
C ALA A 46 -3.57 -3.30 -4.71
N ILE A 47 -3.89 -2.49 -5.73
CA ILE A 47 -4.54 -1.20 -5.57
C ILE A 47 -5.85 -1.11 -6.36
N ASP A 48 -6.72 -0.24 -5.88
CA ASP A 48 -7.76 0.44 -6.66
C ASP A 48 -7.10 1.67 -7.32
N SER A 49 -7.22 1.82 -8.64
CA SER A 49 -6.77 3.00 -9.37
C SER A 49 -7.86 3.53 -10.28
N ASP A 50 -7.97 4.86 -10.37
CA ASP A 50 -8.83 5.54 -11.34
C ASP A 50 -8.18 5.58 -12.75
N HIS A 51 -6.90 5.21 -12.84
CA HIS A 51 -6.09 5.23 -14.06
C HIS A 51 -5.83 3.81 -14.59
N GLU A 52 -5.93 3.65 -15.91
CA GLU A 52 -5.52 2.42 -16.57
C GLU A 52 -4.00 2.40 -16.76
N TRP A 53 -3.34 1.39 -16.18
CA TRP A 53 -1.92 1.15 -16.38
C TRP A 53 -1.68 -0.09 -17.24
N GLN A 54 -0.60 -0.10 -18.00
CA GLN A 54 -0.26 -1.23 -18.86
C GLN A 54 0.54 -2.28 -18.08
N VAL A 55 0.27 -3.56 -18.38
CA VAL A 55 1.08 -4.66 -17.86
C VAL A 55 2.53 -4.49 -18.32
N GLY A 56 3.46 -4.52 -17.37
CA GLY A 56 4.88 -4.26 -17.62
C GLY A 56 5.34 -2.84 -17.28
N ASP A 57 4.42 -1.91 -17.05
CA ASP A 57 4.77 -0.55 -16.63
C ASP A 57 5.52 -0.57 -15.31
N THR A 58 6.54 0.26 -15.20
CA THR A 58 7.31 0.44 -13.97
C THR A 58 6.81 1.69 -13.27
N LEU A 59 6.31 1.52 -12.06
CA LEU A 59 5.67 2.56 -11.28
C LEU A 59 6.50 2.85 -10.02
N SER A 60 6.64 4.13 -9.71
CA SER A 60 7.12 4.60 -8.42
C SER A 60 5.91 4.81 -7.52
N MET A 61 5.97 4.27 -6.30
CA MET A 61 4.91 4.38 -5.30
C MET A 61 5.47 4.93 -4.00
N SER A 62 4.76 5.87 -3.39
CA SER A 62 5.15 6.48 -2.11
C SER A 62 4.01 6.34 -1.09
N ILE A 63 4.31 5.67 0.03
CA ILE A 63 3.36 5.47 1.13
C ILE A 63 3.78 6.33 2.31
N HIS A 64 3.08 7.44 2.54
CA HIS A 64 3.40 8.42 3.58
C HIS A 64 2.79 8.12 4.95
N VAL A 65 1.96 7.07 5.07
CA VAL A 65 1.30 6.71 6.33
C VAL A 65 2.22 5.97 7.31
N VAL A 66 3.39 5.56 6.83
CA VAL A 66 4.42 4.82 7.58
C VAL A 66 5.70 5.66 7.63
N GLU A 67 6.52 5.49 8.67
CA GLU A 67 7.78 6.24 8.84
C GLU A 67 9.01 5.29 8.87
N PRO A 68 10.06 5.55 8.08
CA PRO A 68 10.09 6.57 7.01
C PRO A 68 9.10 6.26 5.89
N ALA A 69 8.77 7.30 5.11
CA ALA A 69 7.87 7.15 3.96
C ALA A 69 8.36 6.01 3.08
N PHE A 70 7.47 5.07 2.79
CA PHE A 70 7.86 3.86 2.07
C PHE A 70 7.78 4.11 0.58
N ASP A 71 8.93 4.47 0.01
CA ASP A 71 9.12 4.57 -1.42
C ASP A 71 9.49 3.21 -2.00
N ILE A 72 8.77 2.80 -3.04
CA ILE A 72 9.00 1.53 -3.70
C ILE A 72 8.76 1.61 -5.19
N THR A 73 9.65 0.99 -5.96
CA THR A 73 9.43 0.75 -7.38
C THR A 73 8.84 -0.63 -7.58
N GLY A 74 7.79 -0.70 -8.39
CA GLY A 74 7.13 -1.94 -8.75
C GLY A 74 6.80 -2.00 -10.23
N ARG A 75 6.51 -3.21 -10.71
CA ARG A 75 6.05 -3.46 -12.07
C ARG A 75 4.60 -3.92 -12.05
N VAL A 76 3.78 -3.38 -12.94
CA VAL A 76 2.40 -3.84 -13.14
C VAL A 76 2.43 -5.29 -13.64
N ALA A 77 1.99 -6.22 -12.80
CA ALA A 77 1.91 -7.64 -13.11
C ALA A 77 0.59 -8.00 -13.80
N TRP A 78 -0.49 -7.27 -13.47
CA TRP A 78 -1.80 -7.38 -14.10
C TRP A 78 -2.61 -6.11 -13.84
N CYS A 79 -3.55 -5.82 -14.74
CA CYS A 79 -4.50 -4.72 -14.66
C CYS A 79 -5.85 -5.26 -15.13
N HIS A 80 -6.88 -5.12 -14.29
CA HIS A 80 -8.23 -5.55 -14.60
C HIS A 80 -9.19 -4.38 -14.47
N ALA A 81 -10.02 -4.17 -15.50
CA ALA A 81 -11.15 -3.26 -15.38
C ALA A 81 -12.17 -3.82 -14.37
N ALA A 82 -12.63 -2.94 -13.49
CA ALA A 82 -13.72 -3.17 -12.55
C ALA A 82 -14.78 -2.07 -12.77
N ASP A 83 -15.90 -2.13 -12.02
CA ASP A 83 -17.00 -1.16 -12.18
C ASP A 83 -16.51 0.28 -11.92
N GLY A 84 -16.17 0.99 -13.00
CA GLY A 84 -15.75 2.39 -13.00
C GLY A 84 -14.32 2.68 -12.55
N HIS A 85 -13.47 1.67 -12.35
CA HIS A 85 -12.08 1.81 -11.91
C HIS A 85 -11.23 0.60 -12.36
N PHE A 86 -9.95 0.58 -12.00
CA PHE A 86 -9.02 -0.51 -12.30
C PHE A 86 -8.50 -1.16 -11.02
N GLU A 87 -8.39 -2.49 -11.04
CA GLU A 87 -7.61 -3.24 -10.07
C GLU A 87 -6.23 -3.55 -10.65
N LEU A 88 -5.19 -3.11 -9.96
CA LEU A 88 -3.82 -3.35 -10.36
C LEU A 88 -3.13 -4.27 -9.37
N GLY A 89 -2.38 -5.23 -9.90
CA GLY A 89 -1.39 -5.98 -9.14
C GLY A 89 0.00 -5.49 -9.48
N ILE A 90 0.75 -5.09 -8.47
CA ILE A 90 2.09 -4.56 -8.64
C ILE A 90 3.08 -5.44 -7.91
N GLU A 91 4.06 -5.98 -8.64
CA GLU A 91 5.17 -6.76 -8.11
C GLU A 91 6.32 -5.82 -7.76
N PHE A 92 6.87 -5.95 -6.55
CA PHE A 92 7.96 -5.08 -6.10
C PHE A 92 9.30 -5.45 -6.75
N LEU A 93 9.98 -4.46 -7.35
CA LEU A 93 11.28 -4.64 -8.00
C LEU A 93 12.47 -4.48 -7.05
N ASP A 94 12.33 -3.68 -5.98
CA ASP A 94 13.46 -3.32 -5.10
C ASP A 94 13.75 -4.38 -4.03
N GLU A 95 14.96 -4.92 -3.98
CA GLU A 95 15.37 -6.02 -3.11
C GLU A 95 15.52 -5.71 -1.61
N VAL A 96 15.23 -4.51 -1.10
CA VAL A 96 15.38 -4.22 0.35
C VAL A 96 14.29 -4.91 1.20
N GLN A 97 14.52 -6.20 1.43
CA GLN A 97 13.75 -7.14 2.21
C GLN A 97 13.39 -6.62 3.62
N GLY A 98 14.36 -6.01 4.31
CA GLY A 98 14.14 -5.44 5.64
C GLY A 98 13.17 -4.26 5.65
N TYR A 99 13.12 -3.49 4.57
CA TYR A 99 12.23 -2.33 4.44
C TYR A 99 10.79 -2.79 4.24
N ARG A 100 10.58 -3.79 3.38
CA ARG A 100 9.27 -4.40 3.11
C ARG A 100 8.65 -5.00 4.38
N ALA A 101 9.45 -5.68 5.21
CA ALA A 101 8.98 -6.25 6.47
C ALA A 101 8.48 -5.17 7.44
N ARG A 102 9.22 -4.07 7.59
CA ARG A 102 8.83 -2.94 8.44
C ARG A 102 7.54 -2.28 7.95
N MET A 103 7.39 -2.07 6.66
CA MET A 103 6.16 -1.49 6.11
C MET A 103 4.94 -2.38 6.38
N VAL A 104 5.04 -3.71 6.18
CA VAL A 104 3.94 -4.64 6.50
C VAL A 104 3.61 -4.60 8.00
N GLU A 105 4.61 -4.49 8.88
CA GLU A 105 4.39 -4.30 10.31
C GLU A 105 3.64 -2.99 10.61
N GLN A 106 4.00 -1.88 9.97
CA GLN A 106 3.33 -0.59 10.14
C GLN A 106 1.86 -0.64 9.67
N VAL A 107 1.58 -1.31 8.54
CA VAL A 107 0.19 -1.57 8.10
C VAL A 107 -0.60 -2.32 9.17
N CYS A 108 0.01 -3.34 9.79
CA CYS A 108 -0.60 -4.08 10.89
C CYS A 108 -0.91 -3.16 12.10
N GLN A 109 -0.01 -2.23 12.45
CA GLN A 109 -0.24 -1.27 13.54
C GLN A 109 -1.42 -0.34 13.27
N ILE A 110 -1.57 0.14 12.03
CA ILE A 110 -2.71 0.97 11.61
C ILE A 110 -4.03 0.19 11.77
N GLU A 111 -4.03 -1.09 11.39
CA GLU A 111 -5.20 -1.97 11.55
C GLU A 111 -5.53 -2.23 13.02
N ILE A 112 -4.52 -2.48 13.86
CA ILE A 112 -4.71 -2.61 15.31
C ILE A 112 -5.28 -1.31 15.90
N TYR A 113 -4.77 -0.16 15.47
CA TYR A 113 -5.29 1.15 15.89
C TYR A 113 -6.76 1.32 15.52
N ARG A 114 -7.14 0.95 14.29
CA ARG A 114 -8.54 0.98 13.82
C ARG A 114 -9.45 0.14 14.71
N CYS A 115 -9.05 -1.10 14.99
CA CYS A 115 -9.79 -2.00 15.88
C CYS A 115 -9.91 -1.42 17.30
N ARG A 116 -8.82 -0.88 17.84
CA ARG A 116 -8.81 -0.27 19.17
C ARG A 116 -9.77 0.91 19.29
N ILE A 117 -9.85 1.78 18.27
CA ILE A 117 -10.80 2.91 18.26
C ILE A 117 -12.25 2.42 18.25
N LEU A 118 -12.52 1.36 17.50
CA LEU A 118 -13.84 0.73 17.49
C LEU A 118 -14.19 0.15 18.88
N GLU A 119 -13.27 -0.56 19.52
CA GLU A 119 -13.48 -1.17 20.83
C GLU A 119 -13.64 -0.14 21.96
N GLN A 120 -12.82 0.91 21.97
CA GLN A 120 -12.76 1.88 23.08
C GLN A 120 -13.82 2.97 23.00
N GLY A 121 -14.30 3.31 21.79
CA GLY A 121 -15.22 4.42 21.59
C GLY A 121 -16.42 4.12 20.69
N GLY A 122 -16.56 2.88 20.20
CA GLY A 122 -17.64 2.49 19.27
C GLY A 122 -17.55 3.14 17.89
N ARG A 123 -16.52 3.94 17.63
CA ARG A 123 -16.36 4.67 16.37
C ARG A 123 -15.76 3.74 15.32
N LYS A 124 -16.53 3.50 14.26
CA LYS A 124 -16.08 2.74 13.09
C LYS A 124 -15.26 3.66 12.19
N LEU A 125 -13.99 3.36 12.06
CA LEU A 125 -13.10 3.98 11.06
C LEU A 125 -12.93 3.03 9.88
N THR A 126 -12.94 3.58 8.68
CA THR A 126 -12.35 2.91 7.52
C THR A 126 -10.83 2.80 7.70
N SER A 127 -10.17 1.86 7.01
CA SER A 127 -8.71 1.78 7.08
C SER A 127 -8.02 3.02 6.53
N LYS A 128 -8.62 3.68 5.51
CA LYS A 128 -8.14 4.97 5.01
C LYS A 128 -8.21 6.07 6.08
N GLU A 129 -9.32 6.18 6.80
CA GLU A 129 -9.45 7.14 7.91
C GLU A 129 -8.49 6.81 9.07
N ALA A 130 -8.32 5.53 9.40
CA ALA A 130 -7.37 5.10 10.42
C ALA A 130 -5.93 5.48 10.05
N ALA A 131 -5.54 5.28 8.77
CA ALA A 131 -4.23 5.65 8.26
C ALA A 131 -4.02 7.19 8.28
N LEU A 132 -5.03 7.97 7.87
CA LEU A 132 -4.96 9.44 7.94
C LEU A 132 -4.86 9.96 9.38
N GLU A 133 -5.62 9.38 10.31
CA GLU A 133 -5.51 9.73 11.73
C GLU A 133 -4.16 9.32 12.32
N TRP A 134 -3.62 8.18 11.90
CA TRP A 134 -2.30 7.72 12.30
C TRP A 134 -1.22 8.74 11.93
N ILE A 135 -1.24 9.26 10.69
CA ILE A 135 -0.36 10.37 10.26
C ILE A 135 -0.53 11.56 11.19
N GLN A 136 -1.75 12.06 11.39
CA GLN A 136 -1.97 13.28 12.17
C GLN A 136 -1.49 13.16 13.62
N ARG A 137 -1.66 11.98 14.23
CA ARG A 137 -1.33 11.74 15.63
C ARG A 137 0.14 11.44 15.85
N TYR A 138 0.77 10.74 14.92
CA TYR A 138 2.10 10.18 15.16
C TYR A 138 3.20 10.75 14.24
N ALA A 139 2.87 11.31 13.07
CA ALA A 139 3.87 11.84 12.11
C ALA A 139 4.77 12.94 12.68
N LYS A 140 4.34 13.68 13.71
CA LYS A 140 5.14 14.74 14.36
C LYS A 140 6.05 14.23 15.48
N SER A 141 5.83 13.02 15.99
CA SER A 141 6.52 12.47 17.16
C SER A 141 7.52 11.38 16.81
N PHE A 142 7.65 11.02 15.53
CA PHE A 142 8.63 10.03 15.12
C PHE A 142 10.03 10.64 15.06
N PRO A 143 11.05 9.94 15.61
CA PRO A 143 12.42 10.40 15.52
C PRO A 143 12.81 10.48 14.05
N ARG A 144 13.17 11.69 13.58
CA ARG A 144 13.86 11.86 12.30
C ARG A 144 15.07 10.94 12.32
N MET A 145 15.10 9.91 11.46
CA MET A 145 16.35 9.19 11.27
C MET A 145 17.39 10.21 10.79
N ARG A 146 18.44 10.38 11.59
CA ARG A 146 19.64 11.08 11.16
C ARG A 146 20.20 10.30 9.98
N ASN A 147 20.26 10.94 8.82
CA ASN A 147 21.16 10.52 7.76
C ASN A 147 22.57 10.81 8.28
N ASP A 148 23.22 9.78 8.81
CA ASP A 148 24.67 9.76 9.03
C ASP A 148 25.35 9.18 7.78
#